data_AF-A0A520IDE8-F1
#
_entry.id   AF-A0A520IDE8-F1
#
_cell.length_a   1.000
_cell.length_b   1.000
_cell.length_c   1.000
_cell.angle_alpha   90.00
_cell.angle_beta   90.00
_cell.angle_gamma   90.00
#
_symmetry.space_group_name_H-M   'P 1'
#
loop_
_entity.id
_entity.type
_entity.pdbx_description
1 polymer ?
#
loop_
_entity_poly.entity_id
_entity_poly.type
_entity_poly.pdbx_seq_one_letter_code
_entity_poly.pdbx_strand_id
1 'polypeptide(L)'
;MTRGQDTTLHWWQTRGFVVAVALASMIPLLWPEIPPLVDLPGHMGRYRVQLAIADNPWLNQWYNFRWQMIGNLGIDLLIVPLAPIFGLQLAVKLIVMAIPALTVTGLLWIAREVHGRIPATALFALPLAYSYPFQFGFVNFALGMALALNLFALWLRMGRLDRRQLRTIIFVPISCLLW
;
A
#
# COMPACT_ATOMS: atom_id res chain seq x y z
N MET A 1 37.06 -26.28 -9.38
CA MET A 1 37.08 -25.74 -8.00
C MET A 1 35.66 -25.72 -7.47
N THR A 2 35.38 -26.61 -6.53
CA THR A 2 34.10 -26.80 -5.84
C THR A 2 33.82 -25.65 -4.90
N ARG A 3 32.74 -24.90 -5.14
CA ARG A 3 32.08 -24.10 -4.11
C ARG A 3 30.65 -24.58 -4.05
N GLY A 4 30.39 -25.54 -3.17
CA GLY A 4 29.04 -25.76 -2.67
C GLY A 4 28.60 -24.43 -2.06
N GLN A 5 27.78 -23.68 -2.79
CA GLN A 5 27.14 -22.50 -2.21
C GLN A 5 26.24 -23.04 -1.12
N ASP A 6 26.55 -22.63 0.10
CA ASP A 6 25.72 -22.85 1.28
C ASP A 6 24.28 -22.49 0.92
N THR A 7 23.42 -23.51 0.80
CA THR A 7 22.00 -23.37 0.42
C THR A 7 21.16 -22.84 1.57
N THR A 8 21.80 -22.56 2.71
CA THR A 8 21.17 -22.01 3.89
C THR A 8 20.82 -20.55 3.68
N LEU A 9 19.54 -20.23 3.81
CA LEU A 9 19.06 -18.85 3.79
C LEU A 9 19.56 -18.15 5.05
N HIS A 10 20.08 -16.93 4.89
CA HIS A 10 20.29 -16.07 6.06
C HIS A 10 18.94 -15.70 6.69
N TRP A 11 18.94 -15.38 8.00
CA TRP A 11 17.70 -15.10 8.74
C TRP A 11 16.86 -13.97 8.12
N TRP A 12 17.51 -12.93 7.55
CA TRP A 12 16.84 -11.81 6.88
C TRP A 12 16.25 -12.16 5.50
N GLN A 13 16.53 -13.36 4.98
CA GLN A 13 16.01 -13.84 3.69
C GLN A 13 14.78 -14.73 3.88
N THR A 14 14.44 -15.06 5.13
CA THR A 14 13.31 -15.93 5.47
C THR A 14 11.98 -15.19 5.30
N ARG A 15 10.91 -15.96 5.04
CA ARG A 15 9.55 -15.40 4.96
C ARG A 15 9.11 -14.80 6.30
N GLY A 16 9.50 -15.43 7.41
CA GLY A 16 9.21 -14.95 8.76
C GLY A 16 9.79 -13.55 8.99
N PHE A 17 11.05 -13.31 8.58
CA PHE A 17 11.64 -11.99 8.67
C PHE A 17 10.91 -10.95 7.81
N VAL A 18 10.56 -11.29 6.56
CA VAL A 18 9.82 -10.38 5.67
C VAL A 18 8.48 -9.97 6.28
N VAL A 19 7.73 -10.93 6.84
CA VAL A 19 6.46 -10.65 7.53
C VAL A 19 6.71 -9.80 8.77
N ALA A 20 7.70 -10.15 9.59
CA ALA A 20 8.02 -9.43 10.80
C ALA A 20 8.39 -7.97 10.52
N VAL A 21 9.22 -7.69 9.51
CA VAL A 21 9.62 -6.32 9.18
C VAL A 21 8.51 -5.52 8.50
N ALA A 22 7.66 -6.16 7.69
CA ALA A 22 6.46 -5.52 7.16
C ALA A 22 5.50 -5.11 8.28
N LEU A 23 5.26 -5.98 9.26
CA LEU A 23 4.45 -5.65 10.44
C LEU A 23 5.14 -4.58 11.32
N ALA A 24 6.45 -4.68 11.51
CA ALA A 24 7.21 -3.70 12.28
C ALA A 24 7.15 -2.31 11.65
N SER A 25 7.04 -2.22 10.31
CA SER A 25 6.86 -0.94 9.62
C SER A 25 5.54 -0.25 9.96
N MET A 26 4.58 -0.94 10.58
CA MET A 26 3.31 -0.33 11.02
C MET A 26 3.42 0.32 12.41
N ILE A 27 4.48 0.01 13.18
CA ILE A 27 4.63 0.41 14.58
C ILE A 27 4.50 1.93 14.80
N PRO A 28 5.14 2.81 14.00
CA PRO A 28 5.03 4.26 14.21
C PRO A 28 3.59 4.79 14.15
N LEU A 29 2.68 4.05 13.51
CA LEU A 29 1.30 4.42 13.30
C LEU A 29 0.34 3.77 14.30
N LEU A 30 0.82 2.84 15.15
CA LEU A 30 -0.01 2.21 16.18
C LEU A 30 -0.42 3.21 17.27
N TRP A 31 0.54 4.03 17.73
CA TRP A 31 0.34 4.98 18.81
C TRP A 31 -0.64 6.12 18.49
N PRO A 32 -0.45 6.91 17.41
CA PRO A 32 -1.34 8.04 17.15
C PRO A 32 -2.75 7.56 16.80
N GLU A 33 -3.76 8.24 17.35
CA GLU A 33 -5.16 7.92 17.07
C GLU A 33 -5.55 8.23 15.62
N ILE A 34 -5.00 9.33 15.10
CA ILE A 34 -5.05 9.74 13.70
C ILE A 34 -3.60 9.81 13.21
N PRO A 35 -3.24 9.09 12.12
CA PRO A 35 -1.89 9.18 11.57
C PRO A 35 -1.49 10.66 11.32
N PRO A 36 -0.33 11.12 11.80
CA PRO A 36 0.05 12.52 11.77
C PRO A 36 0.60 12.94 10.39
N LEU A 37 -0.17 12.68 9.33
CA LEU A 37 0.17 13.07 7.97
C LEU A 37 -0.49 14.41 7.65
N VAL A 38 0.24 15.29 6.95
CA VAL A 38 -0.13 16.71 6.77
C VAL A 38 -1.55 16.87 6.19
N ASP A 39 -1.85 16.21 5.07
CA ASP A 39 -3.13 16.35 4.37
C ASP A 39 -4.23 15.38 4.86
N LEU A 40 -3.91 14.43 5.75
CA LEU A 40 -4.86 13.39 6.15
C LEU A 40 -6.15 13.93 6.80
N PRO A 41 -6.10 14.95 7.68
CA PRO A 41 -7.33 15.54 8.22
C PRO A 41 -8.25 16.08 7.12
N GLY A 42 -7.69 16.68 6.06
CA GLY A 42 -8.46 17.16 4.90
C GLY A 42 -9.15 16.01 4.16
N HIS A 43 -8.44 14.89 3.95
CA HIS A 43 -9.03 13.68 3.38
C HIS A 43 -10.16 13.12 4.26
N MET A 44 -9.96 13.05 5.57
CA MET A 44 -10.98 12.57 6.52
C MET A 44 -12.23 13.46 6.51
N GLY A 45 -12.07 14.78 6.42
CA GLY A 45 -13.19 15.71 6.27
C GLY A 45 -14.00 15.41 5.01
N ARG A 46 -13.33 15.21 3.88
CA ARG A 46 -13.98 14.84 2.61
C ARG A 46 -14.69 13.49 2.69
N TYR A 47 -14.08 12.47 3.29
CA TYR A 47 -14.72 11.16 3.50
C TYR A 47 -15.95 11.27 4.40
N ARG A 48 -15.91 12.13 5.41
CA ARG A 48 -17.08 12.40 6.26
C ARG A 48 -18.22 12.99 5.44
N VAL A 49 -17.94 13.97 4.59
CA VAL A 49 -18.95 14.55 3.69
C VAL A 49 -19.50 13.47 2.75
N GLN A 50 -18.63 12.70 2.08
CA GLN A 50 -19.02 11.57 1.21
C GLN A 50 -20.02 10.62 1.90
N LEU A 51 -19.75 10.24 3.15
CA LEU A 51 -20.58 9.27 3.87
C LEU A 51 -21.88 9.86 4.42
N ALA A 52 -21.91 11.16 4.74
CA ALA A 52 -22.99 11.77 5.52
C ALA A 52 -23.90 12.72 4.72
N ILE A 53 -23.52 13.12 3.50
CA ILE A 53 -24.21 14.17 2.74
C ILE A 53 -25.66 13.84 2.40
N ALA A 54 -25.99 12.56 2.21
CA ALA A 54 -27.36 12.12 1.92
C ALA A 54 -28.30 12.29 3.12
N ASP A 55 -27.79 12.06 4.34
CA ASP A 55 -28.59 12.03 5.57
C ASP A 55 -28.57 13.35 6.34
N ASN A 56 -27.76 14.31 5.93
CA ASN A 56 -27.54 15.58 6.63
C ASN A 56 -27.78 16.78 5.71
N PRO A 57 -29.02 17.30 5.62
CA PRO A 57 -29.39 18.37 4.70
C PRO A 57 -28.53 19.64 4.82
N TRP A 58 -28.01 19.93 6.01
CA TRP A 58 -27.14 21.09 6.23
C TRP A 58 -25.82 21.01 5.44
N LEU A 59 -25.28 19.80 5.18
CA LEU A 59 -24.07 19.62 4.38
C LEU A 59 -24.26 20.09 2.94
N ASN A 60 -25.48 19.94 2.39
CA ASN A 60 -25.81 20.36 1.02
C ASN A 60 -25.80 21.88 0.83
N GLN A 61 -25.74 22.67 1.92
CA GLN A 61 -25.59 24.13 1.83
C GLN A 61 -24.17 24.54 1.45
N TRP A 62 -23.18 23.69 1.75
CA TRP A 62 -21.74 24.01 1.63
C TRP A 62 -21.00 23.09 0.65
N TYR A 63 -21.48 21.86 0.49
CA TYR A 63 -20.82 20.83 -0.30
C TYR A 63 -21.75 20.24 -1.35
N ASN A 64 -21.17 19.82 -2.47
CA ASN A 64 -21.79 18.92 -3.43
C ASN A 64 -20.90 17.69 -3.58
N PHE A 65 -21.51 16.51 -3.67
CA PHE A 65 -20.78 15.27 -3.87
C PHE A 65 -21.22 14.62 -5.19
N ARG A 66 -20.26 14.38 -6.07
CA ARG A 66 -20.45 13.69 -7.34
C ARG A 66 -19.31 12.72 -7.55
N TRP A 67 -19.64 11.46 -7.81
CA TRP A 67 -18.65 10.50 -8.24
C TRP A 67 -18.09 10.89 -9.61
N GLN A 68 -16.77 10.91 -9.71
CA GLN A 68 -16.05 11.14 -10.95
C GLN A 68 -14.92 10.13 -11.03
N MET A 69 -14.71 9.55 -12.21
CA MET A 69 -13.59 8.64 -12.44
C MET A 69 -12.29 9.46 -12.53
N ILE A 70 -11.60 9.59 -11.41
CA ILE A 70 -10.35 10.34 -11.26
C ILE A 70 -9.31 9.48 -10.52
N GLY A 71 -8.02 9.74 -10.77
CA GLY A 71 -6.92 8.95 -10.20
C GLY A 71 -6.76 9.02 -8.67
N ASN A 72 -7.56 9.84 -7.97
CA ASN A 72 -7.46 10.02 -6.51
C ASN A 72 -8.61 9.33 -5.75
N LEU A 73 -9.19 8.27 -6.32
CA LEU A 73 -10.38 7.58 -5.80
C LEU A 73 -10.10 6.39 -4.89
N GLY A 74 -8.88 5.87 -4.85
CA GLY A 74 -8.58 4.56 -4.25
C GLY A 74 -9.12 4.41 -2.83
N ILE A 75 -8.78 5.35 -1.94
CA ILE A 75 -9.22 5.34 -0.55
C ILE A 75 -10.70 5.69 -0.42
N ASP A 76 -11.24 6.61 -1.22
CA ASP A 76 -12.67 6.91 -1.25
C ASP A 76 -13.53 5.66 -1.44
N LEU A 77 -13.11 4.80 -2.39
CA LEU A 77 -13.77 3.54 -2.69
C LEU A 77 -13.63 2.54 -1.54
N LEU A 78 -12.46 2.48 -0.90
CA LEU A 78 -12.22 1.60 0.26
C LEU A 78 -13.02 2.05 1.50
N ILE A 79 -13.25 3.35 1.67
CA ILE A 79 -13.97 3.89 2.82
C ILE A 79 -15.45 3.50 2.79
N VAL A 80 -16.08 3.37 1.62
CA VAL A 80 -17.50 2.97 1.49
C VAL A 80 -17.81 1.67 2.25
N PRO A 81 -17.10 0.54 2.02
CA PRO A 81 -17.35 -0.69 2.76
C PRO A 81 -16.70 -0.71 4.16
N LEU A 82 -15.59 0.00 4.39
CA LEU A 82 -14.85 -0.10 5.66
C LEU A 82 -15.44 0.78 6.77
N ALA A 83 -15.94 1.97 6.46
CA ALA A 83 -16.46 2.88 7.47
C ALA A 83 -17.70 2.34 8.22
N PRO A 84 -18.65 1.62 7.58
CA PRO A 84 -19.75 0.98 8.31
C PRO A 84 -19.29 -0.11 9.29
N ILE A 85 -18.15 -0.75 9.04
CA ILE A 85 -17.64 -1.87 9.86
C ILE A 85 -16.79 -1.34 11.03
N PHE A 86 -15.88 -0.41 10.75
CA PHE A 86 -14.86 0.04 11.69
C PHE A 86 -15.08 1.46 12.21
N GLY A 87 -15.99 2.23 11.60
CA GLY A 87 -16.01 3.68 11.70
C GLY A 87 -14.95 4.33 10.80
N LEU A 88 -15.19 5.58 10.41
CA LEU A 88 -14.33 6.32 9.47
C LEU A 88 -12.87 6.40 9.95
N GLN A 89 -12.65 6.75 11.22
CA GLN A 89 -11.32 7.01 11.73
C GLN A 89 -10.45 5.75 11.77
N LEU A 90 -10.98 4.64 12.28
CA LEU A 90 -10.25 3.37 12.31
C LEU A 90 -10.06 2.82 10.89
N ALA A 91 -11.06 2.93 10.00
CA ALA A 91 -10.90 2.54 8.60
C ALA A 91 -9.74 3.27 7.92
N VAL A 92 -9.67 4.60 8.07
CA VAL A 92 -8.55 5.40 7.55
C VAL A 92 -7.22 4.97 8.17
N LYS A 93 -7.17 4.80 9.49
CA LYS A 93 -5.95 4.37 10.19
C LYS A 93 -5.44 3.02 9.66
N LEU A 94 -6.33 2.04 9.48
CA LEU A 94 -5.98 0.72 8.96
C LEU A 94 -5.43 0.79 7.52
N ILE A 95 -6.07 1.58 6.65
CA ILE A 95 -5.59 1.79 5.27
C ILE A 95 -4.19 2.43 5.29
N VAL A 96 -4.01 3.51 6.05
CA VAL A 96 -2.73 4.22 6.14
C VAL A 96 -1.62 3.33 6.71
N MET A 97 -1.93 2.49 7.70
CA MET A 97 -1.00 1.50 8.24
C MET A 97 -0.61 0.40 7.24
N ALA A 98 -1.51 0.04 6.31
CA ALA A 98 -1.20 -0.96 5.29
C ALA A 98 -0.17 -0.46 4.27
N ILE A 99 -0.11 0.86 4.01
CA ILE A 99 0.80 1.45 3.01
C ILE A 99 2.28 1.14 3.28
N PRO A 100 2.86 1.41 4.47
CA PRO A 100 4.26 1.08 4.73
C PRO A 100 4.52 -0.43 4.69
N ALA A 101 3.59 -1.25 5.20
CA ALA A 101 3.71 -2.70 5.16
C ALA A 101 3.77 -3.21 3.71
N LEU A 102 2.85 -2.76 2.85
CA LEU A 102 2.82 -3.10 1.43
C LEU A 102 4.07 -2.60 0.70
N THR A 103 4.55 -1.39 1.03
CA THR A 103 5.77 -0.85 0.43
C THR A 103 6.98 -1.71 0.77
N VAL A 104 7.12 -2.08 2.05
CA VAL A 104 8.19 -2.96 2.54
C VAL A 104 8.14 -4.33 1.86
N THR A 105 6.96 -4.96 1.77
CA THR A 105 6.83 -6.27 1.10
C THR A 105 7.17 -6.17 -0.37
N GLY A 106 6.71 -5.12 -1.06
CA GLY A 106 6.98 -4.88 -2.47
C GLY A 106 8.48 -4.74 -2.75
N LEU A 107 9.18 -3.89 -1.99
CA LEU A 107 10.62 -3.69 -2.12
C LEU A 107 11.42 -4.99 -1.92
N LEU A 108 11.12 -5.74 -0.85
CA LEU A 108 11.81 -6.99 -0.55
C LEU A 108 11.50 -8.08 -1.56
N TRP A 109 10.27 -8.13 -2.07
CA TRP A 109 9.88 -9.11 -3.10
C TRP A 109 10.55 -8.79 -4.45
N ILE A 110 10.58 -7.52 -4.87
CA ILE A 110 11.36 -7.11 -6.06
C ILE A 110 12.82 -7.52 -5.89
N ALA A 111 13.45 -7.19 -4.76
CA ALA A 111 14.86 -7.53 -4.52
C ALA A 111 15.11 -9.03 -4.63
N ARG A 112 14.19 -9.85 -4.10
CA ARG A 112 14.25 -11.31 -4.22
C ARG A 112 14.14 -11.78 -5.67
N GLU A 113 13.21 -11.24 -6.46
CA GLU A 113 13.03 -11.69 -7.85
C GLU A 113 14.18 -11.24 -8.76
N VAL A 114 14.79 -10.08 -8.49
CA VAL A 114 15.94 -9.57 -9.26
C VAL A 114 17.25 -10.28 -8.90
N HIS A 115 17.51 -10.51 -7.60
CA HIS A 115 18.79 -11.05 -7.14
C HIS A 115 18.74 -12.55 -6.80
N GLY A 116 17.58 -13.21 -6.94
CA GLY A 116 17.32 -14.60 -6.51
C GLY A 116 17.20 -14.78 -4.99
N ARG A 117 17.61 -13.79 -4.20
CA ARG A 117 17.59 -13.73 -2.73
C ARG A 117 17.47 -12.27 -2.28
N ILE A 118 17.15 -12.03 -1.02
CA ILE A 118 17.14 -10.67 -0.47
C ILE A 118 18.59 -10.30 -0.11
N PRO A 119 19.22 -9.31 -0.78
CA PRO A 119 20.52 -8.81 -0.37
C PRO A 119 20.37 -7.99 0.91
N ALA A 120 21.38 -8.00 1.79
CA ALA A 120 21.34 -7.21 3.03
C ALA A 120 21.15 -5.71 2.76
N THR A 121 21.65 -5.23 1.60
CA THR A 121 21.48 -3.83 1.18
C THR A 121 20.04 -3.43 0.90
N ALA A 122 19.14 -4.38 0.60
CA ALA A 122 17.72 -4.08 0.40
C ALA A 122 17.06 -3.53 1.68
N LEU A 123 17.62 -3.83 2.86
CA LEU A 123 17.11 -3.33 4.13
C LEU A 123 17.27 -1.81 4.27
N PHE A 124 18.25 -1.20 3.60
CA PHE A 124 18.41 0.26 3.57
C PHE A 124 17.30 0.98 2.79
N ALA A 125 16.53 0.27 1.96
CA ALA A 125 15.39 0.85 1.25
C ALA A 125 14.12 0.91 2.11
N LEU A 126 14.03 0.16 3.21
CA LEU A 126 12.79 0.06 4.01
C LEU A 126 12.34 1.38 4.64
N PRO A 127 13.23 2.28 5.11
CA PRO A 127 12.81 3.60 5.59
C PRO A 127 12.06 4.44 4.54
N LEU A 128 12.23 4.15 3.24
CA LEU A 128 11.51 4.85 2.16
C LEU A 128 10.00 4.59 2.17
N ALA A 129 9.53 3.60 2.94
CA ALA A 129 8.11 3.41 3.25
C ALA A 129 7.48 4.65 3.91
N TYR A 130 8.29 5.48 4.56
CA TYR A 130 7.92 6.75 5.19
C TYR A 130 8.45 7.97 4.41
N SER A 131 8.58 7.84 3.09
CA SER A 131 9.04 8.92 2.20
C SER A 131 8.15 10.17 2.26
N TYR A 132 8.67 11.28 1.73
CA TYR A 132 8.00 12.58 1.75
C TYR A 132 6.53 12.57 1.28
N PRO A 133 6.15 11.91 0.16
CA PRO A 133 4.74 11.84 -0.27
C PRO A 133 3.81 11.21 0.78
N PHE A 134 4.29 10.16 1.46
CA PHE A 134 3.51 9.52 2.52
C PHE A 134 3.33 10.46 3.71
N GLN A 135 4.41 11.11 4.17
CA GLN A 135 4.37 12.06 5.29
C GLN A 135 3.48 13.28 5.02
N PHE A 136 3.48 13.76 3.76
CA PHE A 136 2.61 14.86 3.35
C PHE A 136 1.14 14.45 3.26
N GLY A 137 0.81 13.16 3.30
CA GLY A 137 -0.57 12.68 3.27
C GLY A 137 -1.11 12.45 1.87
N PHE A 138 -0.26 12.28 0.85
CA PHE A 138 -0.67 11.84 -0.49
C PHE A 138 -1.04 10.35 -0.49
N VAL A 139 -2.04 9.98 0.30
CA VAL A 139 -2.34 8.61 0.72
C VAL A 139 -2.85 7.73 -0.43
N ASN A 140 -3.59 8.28 -1.40
CA ASN A 140 -3.97 7.56 -2.62
C ASN A 140 -2.74 7.23 -3.47
N PHE A 141 -1.88 8.22 -3.74
CA PHE A 141 -0.63 8.00 -4.46
C PHE A 141 0.27 6.98 -3.74
N ALA A 142 0.43 7.12 -2.42
CA ALA A 142 1.28 6.22 -1.64
C ALA A 142 0.74 4.78 -1.64
N LEU A 143 -0.59 4.61 -1.53
CA LEU A 143 -1.24 3.31 -1.67
C LEU A 143 -1.06 2.73 -3.08
N GLY A 144 -1.29 3.54 -4.11
CA GLY A 144 -1.08 3.16 -5.51
C GLY A 144 0.35 2.68 -5.76
N MET A 145 1.35 3.42 -5.28
CA MET A 145 2.76 3.03 -5.36
C MET A 145 3.08 1.75 -4.58
N ALA A 146 2.54 1.60 -3.37
CA ALA A 146 2.73 0.39 -2.58
C ALA A 146 2.17 -0.85 -3.30
N LEU A 147 0.99 -0.74 -3.92
CA LEU A 147 0.41 -1.79 -4.75
C LEU A 147 1.23 -2.03 -6.02
N ALA A 148 1.66 -0.97 -6.69
CA ALA A 148 2.50 -1.03 -7.89
C ALA A 148 3.79 -1.83 -7.67
N LEU A 149 4.45 -1.64 -6.52
CA LEU A 149 5.67 -2.38 -6.17
C LEU A 149 5.40 -3.89 -6.02
N ASN A 150 4.33 -4.27 -5.35
CA ASN A 150 3.96 -5.69 -5.19
C ASN A 150 3.55 -6.31 -6.54
N LEU A 151 2.79 -5.57 -7.35
CA LEU A 151 2.43 -5.99 -8.70
C LEU A 151 3.67 -6.14 -9.58
N PHE A 152 4.63 -5.21 -9.51
CA PHE A 152 5.87 -5.34 -10.25
C PHE A 152 6.67 -6.58 -9.81
N ALA A 153 6.72 -6.87 -8.51
CA ALA A 153 7.32 -8.12 -8.03
C ALA A 153 6.62 -9.37 -8.58
N LEU A 154 5.27 -9.37 -8.62
CA LEU A 154 4.48 -10.45 -9.19
C LEU A 154 4.74 -10.60 -10.70
N TRP A 155 4.85 -9.50 -11.43
CA TRP A 155 5.19 -9.46 -12.86
C TRP A 155 6.54 -10.10 -13.14
N LEU A 156 7.57 -9.75 -12.35
CA LEU A 156 8.91 -10.35 -12.42
C LEU A 156 8.83 -11.86 -12.15
N ARG A 157 8.13 -12.25 -11.08
CA ARG A 157 7.97 -13.67 -10.71
C ARG A 157 7.28 -14.48 -11.80
N MET A 158 6.22 -13.96 -12.41
CA MET A 158 5.54 -14.65 -13.51
C MET A 158 6.40 -14.73 -14.76
N GLY A 159 7.24 -13.72 -15.03
CA GLY A 159 8.26 -13.79 -16.08
C GLY A 159 9.27 -14.92 -15.84
N ARG A 160 9.79 -15.03 -14.61
CA ARG A 160 10.72 -16.11 -14.23
C ARG A 160 10.10 -17.50 -14.32
N LEU A 161 8.79 -17.62 -14.08
CA LEU A 161 8.03 -18.87 -14.19
C LEU A 161 7.47 -19.12 -15.60
N ASP A 162 7.84 -18.29 -16.59
CA ASP A 162 7.37 -18.31 -17.98
C ASP A 162 5.83 -18.34 -18.15
N ARG A 163 5.09 -17.76 -17.20
CA ARG A 163 3.62 -17.71 -17.19
C ARG A 163 3.07 -16.53 -18.00
N ARG A 164 3.41 -16.44 -19.28
CA ARG A 164 3.13 -15.26 -20.13
C ARG A 164 1.64 -14.97 -20.31
N GLN A 165 0.82 -16.00 -20.55
CA GLN A 165 -0.63 -15.82 -20.72
C GLN A 165 -1.29 -15.29 -19.45
N LEU A 166 -1.01 -15.93 -18.31
CA LEU A 166 -1.52 -15.48 -17.00
C LEU A 166 -1.07 -14.05 -16.68
N ARG A 167 0.18 -13.73 -17.00
CA ARG A 167 0.74 -12.39 -16.84
C ARG A 167 -0.04 -11.34 -17.64
N THR A 168 -0.38 -11.62 -18.91
CA THR A 168 -1.21 -10.70 -19.71
C THR A 168 -2.63 -10.58 -19.16
N ILE A 169 -3.27 -11.71 -18.84
CA ILE A 169 -4.65 -11.75 -18.32
C ILE A 169 -4.78 -10.92 -17.04
N ILE A 170 -3.79 -10.99 -16.14
CA ILE A 170 -3.80 -10.26 -14.88
C ILE A 170 -3.47 -8.77 -15.09
N PHE A 171 -2.47 -8.44 -15.90
CA PHE A 171 -1.93 -7.07 -15.92
C PHE A 171 -2.67 -6.11 -16.83
N VAL A 172 -3.34 -6.59 -17.87
CA VAL A 172 -4.21 -5.73 -18.69
C VAL A 172 -5.28 -5.04 -17.83
N PRO A 173 -6.15 -5.76 -17.07
CA PRO A 173 -7.14 -5.10 -16.23
C PRO A 173 -6.51 -4.33 -15.07
N ILE A 174 -5.48 -4.87 -14.42
CA ILE A 174 -4.83 -4.19 -13.29
C ILE A 174 -4.20 -2.86 -13.71
N SER A 175 -3.61 -2.77 -14.91
CA SER A 175 -3.03 -1.51 -15.41
C SER A 175 -4.06 -0.40 -15.57
N CYS A 176 -5.33 -0.75 -15.80
CA CYS A 176 -6.42 0.22 -15.84
C CYS A 176 -6.88 0.64 -14.44
N LEU A 177 -6.74 -0.22 -13.43
CA LEU A 177 -7.21 0.01 -12.05
C LEU A 177 -6.16 0.67 -11.15
N LEU A 178 -4.90 0.60 -11.54
CA LEU A 178 -3.77 1.15 -10.79
C LEU A 178 -3.58 2.63 -11.18
N TRP A 179 -4.06 3.52 -10.33
CA TRP A 179 -3.88 4.96 -10.43
C TRP A 179 -3.53 5.57 -9.07
#